data_AF-A0A0R3SK64-F1
#
_entry.id   AF-A0A0R3SK64-F1
#
_cell.length_a   1.000
_cell.length_b   1.000
_cell.length_c   1.000
_cell.angle_alpha   90.00
_cell.angle_beta   90.00
_cell.angle_gamma   90.00
#
_symmetry.space_group_name_H-M   'P 1'
#
loop_
_entity.id
_entity.type
_entity.pdbx_description
1 polymer ?
#
loop_
_entity_poly.entity_id
_entity_poly.type
_entity_poly.pdbx_seq_one_letter_code
_entity_poly.pdbx_strand_id
1 'polypeptide(L)'
;MLLFGCRLNQVNEKSLTFEVYYYQRLVNEELLAHVFYSESELKADHCGMAIASAKEALRYCTQAQNAAKVYRSGSGSEFHFLNRLQPLAQRTLSKAETENAMIYRQKAPTSMPQLQLKATFGIATPELPEGLSFVVDESWDQAMPGFDTSKVTVWMSLKNYKERLKASHKLQVIPEQAIYQGDRDPNNISGCIIS
;
A
#
# COMPACT_ATOMS: atom_id res chain seq x y z
N MET A 1 -22.90 -0.69 -2.30
CA MET A 1 -22.32 -2.04 -2.52
C MET A 1 -22.66 -2.66 -3.88
N LEU A 2 -23.85 -2.42 -4.48
CA LEU A 2 -24.28 -3.08 -5.72
C LEU A 2 -23.64 -2.57 -7.04
N LEU A 3 -22.98 -1.41 -7.04
CA LEU A 3 -22.42 -0.83 -8.28
C LEU A 3 -21.03 -1.38 -8.67
N PHE A 4 -20.33 -2.07 -7.77
CA PHE A 4 -18.96 -2.54 -8.04
C PHE A 4 -18.89 -3.93 -8.70
N GLY A 5 -19.90 -4.79 -8.48
CA GLY A 5 -19.88 -6.16 -9.01
C GLY A 5 -20.02 -6.27 -10.53
N CYS A 6 -20.67 -5.32 -11.19
CA CYS A 6 -20.95 -5.41 -12.63
C CYS A 6 -19.87 -4.83 -13.55
N ARG A 7 -18.91 -4.05 -13.04
CA ARG A 7 -17.95 -3.31 -13.90
C ARG A 7 -16.61 -4.01 -14.17
N LEU A 8 -16.35 -5.14 -13.51
CA LEU A 8 -15.07 -5.85 -13.67
C LEU A 8 -14.90 -6.56 -15.03
N ASN A 9 -15.95 -6.67 -15.86
CA ASN A 9 -15.90 -7.39 -17.14
C ASN A 9 -15.53 -6.54 -18.38
N GLN A 10 -15.27 -5.23 -18.25
CA GLN A 10 -15.14 -4.37 -19.44
C GLN A 10 -14.08 -3.25 -19.40
N VAL A 11 -13.05 -3.30 -18.54
CA VAL A 11 -12.13 -2.16 -18.39
C VAL A 11 -10.67 -2.52 -18.68
N ASN A 12 -9.98 -1.59 -19.36
CA ASN A 12 -8.59 -1.67 -19.84
C ASN A 12 -7.57 -2.08 -18.76
N GLU A 13 -6.64 -2.95 -19.16
CA GLU A 13 -5.66 -3.70 -18.37
C GLU A 13 -4.77 -2.86 -17.41
N LYS A 14 -4.58 -1.56 -17.66
CA LYS A 14 -3.70 -0.68 -16.85
C LYS A 14 -4.42 0.17 -15.81
N SER A 15 -5.75 0.33 -15.91
CA SER A 15 -6.56 1.05 -14.92
C SER A 15 -7.04 0.15 -13.78
N LEU A 16 -6.98 -1.17 -13.97
CA LEU A 16 -7.51 -2.18 -13.06
C LEU A 16 -6.66 -2.42 -11.81
N THR A 17 -5.37 -2.12 -11.82
CA THR A 17 -4.47 -2.47 -10.69
C THR A 17 -4.75 -1.67 -9.42
N PHE A 18 -4.97 -0.35 -9.52
CA PHE A 18 -5.26 0.46 -8.34
C PHE A 18 -6.64 0.18 -7.75
N GLU A 19 -7.68 0.06 -8.59
CA GLU A 19 -9.03 -0.23 -8.12
C GLU A 19 -9.11 -1.60 -7.44
N VAL A 20 -8.48 -2.63 -8.02
CA VAL A 20 -8.43 -3.97 -7.43
C VAL A 20 -7.60 -3.96 -6.14
N TYR A 21 -6.50 -3.20 -6.07
CA TYR A 21 -5.73 -3.02 -4.84
C TYR A 21 -6.57 -2.40 -3.72
N TYR A 22 -7.26 -1.30 -3.99
CA TYR A 22 -8.12 -0.64 -2.99
C TYR A 22 -9.25 -1.56 -2.54
N TYR A 23 -9.87 -2.29 -3.46
CA TYR A 23 -10.89 -3.27 -3.14
C TYR A 23 -10.34 -4.39 -2.23
N GLN A 24 -9.18 -4.97 -2.59
CA GLN A 24 -8.52 -5.97 -1.76
C GLN A 24 -8.25 -5.45 -0.35
N ARG A 25 -7.70 -4.24 -0.26
CA ARG A 25 -7.39 -3.58 1.01
C ARG A 25 -8.65 -3.37 1.86
N LEU A 26 -9.71 -2.85 1.26
CA LEU A 26 -10.99 -2.63 1.94
C LEU A 26 -11.56 -3.94 2.49
N VAL A 27 -11.56 -5.00 1.69
CA VAL A 27 -12.03 -6.33 2.13
C VAL A 27 -11.17 -6.87 3.28
N ASN A 28 -9.85 -6.65 3.25
CA ASN A 28 -8.95 -7.06 4.33
C ASN A 28 -9.20 -6.26 5.63
N GLU A 29 -9.49 -4.97 5.54
CA GLU A 29 -9.81 -4.10 6.68
C GLU A 29 -11.16 -4.52 7.32
N GLU A 30 -12.18 -4.79 6.51
CA GLU A 30 -13.48 -5.31 6.98
C GLU A 30 -13.34 -6.70 7.65
N LEU A 31 -12.55 -7.59 7.05
CA LEU A 31 -12.23 -8.88 7.64
C LEU A 31 -11.60 -8.70 9.03
N LEU A 32 -10.60 -7.84 9.15
CA LEU A 32 -9.90 -7.57 10.41
C LEU A 32 -10.86 -7.05 11.47
N ALA A 33 -11.71 -6.08 11.10
CA ALA A 33 -12.71 -5.50 11.98
C ALA A 33 -13.67 -6.57 12.53
N HIS A 34 -14.23 -7.42 11.65
CA HIS A 34 -15.18 -8.46 12.05
C HIS A 34 -14.56 -9.55 12.93
N VAL A 35 -13.30 -9.94 12.69
CA VAL A 35 -12.59 -10.93 13.51
C VAL A 35 -12.42 -10.41 14.94
N PHE A 36 -11.85 -9.23 15.12
CA PHE A 36 -11.64 -8.68 16.46
C PHE A 36 -12.95 -8.28 17.14
N TYR A 37 -13.93 -7.81 16.39
CA TYR A 37 -15.27 -7.54 16.92
C TYR A 37 -15.90 -8.82 17.47
N SER A 38 -15.81 -9.94 16.74
CA SER A 38 -16.33 -11.23 17.21
C SER A 38 -15.64 -11.72 18.49
N GLU A 39 -14.33 -11.50 18.62
CA GLU A 39 -13.60 -11.82 19.86
C GLU A 39 -14.00 -10.93 21.03
N SER A 40 -14.26 -9.64 20.77
CA SER A 40 -14.72 -8.68 21.78
C SER A 40 -16.11 -9.04 22.29
N GLU A 41 -17.06 -9.33 21.40
CA GLU A 41 -18.43 -9.73 21.77
C GLU A 41 -18.44 -11.08 22.50
N LEU A 42 -17.57 -12.01 22.11
CA LEU A 42 -17.42 -13.28 22.81
C LEU A 42 -16.90 -13.08 24.25
N LYS A 43 -15.96 -12.16 24.46
CA LYS A 43 -15.48 -11.80 25.82
C LYS A 43 -16.53 -11.08 26.66
N ALA A 44 -17.51 -10.44 26.01
CA ALA A 44 -18.64 -9.79 26.65
C ALA A 44 -19.85 -10.73 26.82
N ASP A 45 -19.68 -12.05 26.59
CA ASP A 45 -20.73 -13.06 26.67
C ASP A 45 -21.92 -12.84 25.71
N HIS A 46 -21.73 -12.03 24.67
CA HIS A 46 -22.71 -11.79 23.61
C HIS A 46 -22.50 -12.76 22.44
N CYS A 47 -22.63 -14.07 22.70
CA CYS A 47 -22.38 -15.11 21.71
C CYS A 47 -23.25 -15.00 20.45
N GLY A 48 -24.48 -14.49 20.54
CA GLY A 48 -25.34 -14.30 19.37
C GLY A 48 -24.72 -13.34 18.34
N MET A 49 -24.15 -12.22 18.81
CA MET A 49 -23.44 -11.26 17.96
C MET A 49 -22.09 -11.80 17.51
N ALA A 50 -21.35 -12.48 18.40
CA ALA A 50 -20.06 -13.08 18.07
C ALA A 50 -20.18 -14.11 16.92
N ILE A 51 -21.21 -14.97 16.95
CA ILE A 51 -21.50 -15.94 15.89
C ILE A 51 -21.76 -15.24 14.56
N ALA A 52 -22.63 -14.23 14.55
CA ALA A 52 -22.97 -13.51 13.33
C ALA A 52 -21.73 -12.80 12.75
N SER A 53 -20.91 -12.15 13.59
CA SER A 53 -19.70 -11.45 13.13
C SER A 53 -18.63 -12.41 12.63
N ALA A 54 -18.43 -13.55 13.29
CA ALA A 54 -17.46 -14.55 12.86
C ALA A 54 -17.86 -15.21 11.53
N LYS A 55 -19.17 -15.44 11.30
CA LYS A 55 -19.68 -15.90 9.99
C LYS A 55 -19.43 -14.88 8.89
N GLU A 56 -19.64 -13.60 9.19
CA GLU A 56 -19.38 -12.52 8.24
C GLU A 56 -17.87 -12.37 7.94
N ALA A 57 -17.01 -12.51 8.94
CA ALA A 57 -15.56 -12.57 8.75
C ALA A 57 -15.15 -13.69 7.77
N LEU A 58 -15.72 -14.90 7.90
CA LEU A 58 -15.43 -16.00 6.97
C LEU A 58 -15.91 -15.70 5.53
N ARG A 59 -17.03 -14.98 5.38
CA ARG A 59 -17.46 -14.49 4.06
C ARG A 59 -16.42 -13.54 3.47
N TYR A 60 -15.93 -12.58 4.25
CA TYR A 60 -14.86 -11.69 3.81
C TYR A 60 -13.55 -12.41 3.53
N CYS A 61 -13.19 -13.48 4.26
CA CYS A 61 -12.03 -14.32 3.91
C CYS A 61 -12.14 -14.85 2.47
N THR A 62 -13.31 -15.39 2.08
CA THR A 62 -13.49 -15.90 0.71
C THR A 62 -13.44 -14.79 -0.34
N GLN A 63 -13.99 -13.61 -0.03
CA GLN A 63 -13.92 -12.45 -0.91
C GLN A 63 -12.47 -11.96 -1.07
N ALA A 64 -11.71 -11.91 0.03
CA ALA A 64 -10.31 -11.51 0.04
C ALA A 64 -9.44 -12.49 -0.76
N GLN A 65 -9.69 -13.80 -0.63
CA GLN A 65 -9.00 -14.83 -1.41
C GLN A 65 -9.28 -14.68 -2.91
N ASN A 66 -10.52 -14.38 -3.29
CA ASN A 66 -10.89 -14.17 -4.69
C ASN A 66 -10.30 -12.89 -5.25
N ALA A 67 -10.33 -11.80 -4.48
CA ALA A 67 -9.72 -10.55 -4.88
C ALA A 67 -8.19 -10.66 -5.01
N ALA A 68 -7.52 -11.41 -4.13
CA ALA A 68 -6.07 -11.62 -4.19
C ALA A 68 -5.66 -12.42 -5.45
N LYS A 69 -6.49 -13.40 -5.86
CA LYS A 69 -6.29 -14.13 -7.13
C LYS A 69 -6.37 -13.20 -8.35
N VAL A 70 -7.29 -12.23 -8.33
CA VAL A 70 -7.45 -11.25 -9.41
C VAL A 70 -6.32 -10.22 -9.38
N TYR A 71 -5.90 -9.79 -8.19
CA TYR A 71 -4.89 -8.75 -8.01
C TYR A 71 -3.49 -9.18 -8.46
N ARG A 72 -3.20 -10.48 -8.55
CA ARG A 72 -1.99 -11.09 -9.16
C ARG A 72 -0.68 -10.33 -8.82
N SER A 73 -0.58 -9.76 -7.62
CA SER A 73 0.62 -9.09 -7.16
C SER A 73 1.54 -10.13 -6.54
N GLY A 74 2.78 -10.18 -7.01
CA GLY A 74 3.74 -11.24 -6.70
C GLY A 74 4.30 -11.24 -5.28
N SER A 75 3.73 -10.50 -4.32
CA SER A 75 4.35 -10.36 -2.99
C SER A 75 4.05 -11.50 -2.02
N GLY A 76 3.00 -12.31 -2.27
CA GLY A 76 2.62 -13.44 -1.39
C GLY A 76 2.16 -13.05 0.04
N SER A 77 2.41 -11.82 0.47
CA SER A 77 2.14 -11.30 1.82
C SER A 77 0.65 -11.31 2.19
N GLU A 78 -0.24 -11.13 1.20
CA GLU A 78 -1.68 -11.17 1.39
C GLU A 78 -2.18 -12.56 1.81
N PHE A 79 -1.55 -13.63 1.29
CA PHE A 79 -1.90 -15.00 1.67
C PHE A 79 -1.52 -15.31 3.11
N HIS A 80 -0.38 -14.81 3.60
CA HIS A 80 0.03 -14.99 5.00
C HIS A 80 -0.93 -14.30 5.97
N PHE A 81 -1.44 -13.11 5.62
CA PHE A 81 -2.45 -12.41 6.41
C PHE A 81 -3.74 -13.24 6.55
N LEU A 82 -4.25 -13.77 5.43
CA LEU A 82 -5.47 -14.58 5.41
C LEU A 82 -5.30 -15.93 6.13
N ASN A 83 -4.14 -16.57 5.96
CA ASN A 83 -3.81 -17.83 6.63
C ASN A 83 -3.80 -17.71 8.17
N ARG A 84 -3.61 -16.51 8.71
CA ARG A 84 -3.68 -16.26 10.15
C ARG A 84 -5.09 -15.93 10.64
N LEU A 85 -5.82 -15.10 9.89
CA LEU A 85 -7.15 -14.63 10.29
C LEU A 85 -8.24 -15.67 10.10
N GLN A 86 -8.19 -16.47 9.02
CA GLN A 86 -9.23 -17.47 8.76
C GLN A 86 -9.33 -18.52 9.88
N PRO A 87 -8.22 -19.13 10.36
CA PRO A 87 -8.29 -20.05 11.50
C PRO A 87 -8.68 -19.37 12.81
N LEU A 88 -8.38 -18.07 12.97
CA LEU A 88 -8.83 -17.31 14.15
C LEU A 88 -10.36 -17.15 14.12
N ALA A 89 -10.92 -16.69 13.00
CA ALA A 89 -12.37 -16.57 12.81
C ALA A 89 -13.11 -17.91 13.02
N GLN A 90 -12.57 -19.02 12.48
CA GLN A 90 -13.13 -20.36 12.67
C GLN A 90 -13.14 -20.79 14.13
N ARG A 91 -12.02 -20.58 14.85
CA ARG A 91 -11.94 -20.92 16.28
C ARG A 91 -12.92 -20.09 17.11
N THR A 92 -13.01 -18.78 16.85
CA THR A 92 -13.97 -17.90 17.52
C THR A 92 -15.41 -18.33 17.25
N LEU A 93 -15.73 -18.70 16.00
CA LEU A 93 -17.05 -19.20 15.63
C LEU A 93 -17.40 -20.50 16.38
N SER A 94 -16.54 -21.51 16.32
CA SER A 94 -16.79 -22.79 17.00
C SER A 94 -16.95 -22.62 18.51
N LYS A 95 -16.15 -21.75 19.12
CA LYS A 95 -16.25 -21.42 20.54
C LYS A 95 -17.59 -20.74 20.85
N ALA A 96 -17.94 -19.70 20.11
CA ALA A 96 -19.18 -18.96 20.30
C ALA A 96 -20.42 -19.84 20.08
N GLU A 97 -20.42 -20.73 19.07
CA GLU A 97 -21.51 -21.68 18.83
C GLU A 97 -21.65 -22.68 19.98
N THR A 98 -20.53 -23.20 20.50
CA THR A 98 -20.53 -24.15 21.63
C THR A 98 -21.05 -23.49 22.90
N GLU A 99 -20.52 -22.32 23.26
CA GLU A 99 -20.95 -21.56 24.45
C GLU A 99 -22.41 -21.12 24.34
N ASN A 100 -22.85 -20.68 23.16
CA ASN A 100 -24.23 -20.30 22.96
C ASN A 100 -25.19 -21.49 23.07
N ALA A 101 -24.80 -22.67 22.56
CA ALA A 101 -25.63 -23.87 22.65
C ALA A 101 -25.72 -24.40 24.10
N MET A 102 -24.61 -24.34 24.85
CA MET A 102 -24.52 -24.90 26.19
C MET A 102 -25.02 -23.94 27.29
N ILE A 103 -24.75 -22.65 27.16
CA ILE A 103 -24.90 -21.66 28.24
C ILE A 103 -25.96 -20.62 27.88
N TYR A 104 -25.73 -19.83 26.82
CA TYR A 104 -26.44 -18.55 26.66
C TYR A 104 -27.76 -18.62 25.89
N ARG A 105 -27.88 -19.51 24.91
CA ARG A 105 -29.07 -19.70 24.04
C ARG A 105 -29.59 -18.39 23.42
N GLN A 106 -28.69 -17.46 23.12
CA GLN A 106 -29.00 -16.19 22.48
C GLN A 106 -29.35 -16.41 21.01
N LYS A 107 -30.27 -15.61 20.48
CA LYS A 107 -30.59 -15.61 19.05
C LYS A 107 -29.50 -14.86 18.29
N ALA A 108 -28.83 -15.55 17.37
CA ALA A 108 -27.88 -14.90 16.45
C ALA A 108 -28.65 -14.16 15.35
N PRO A 109 -28.29 -12.91 15.02
CA PRO A 109 -28.83 -12.21 13.85
C PRO A 109 -28.57 -12.98 12.56
N THR A 110 -29.54 -12.95 11.64
CA THR A 110 -29.39 -13.58 10.31
C THR A 110 -28.41 -12.83 9.41
N SER A 111 -28.39 -11.49 9.51
CA SER A 111 -27.43 -10.63 8.84
C SER A 111 -26.74 -9.73 9.87
N MET A 112 -25.44 -9.50 9.68
CA MET A 112 -24.69 -8.61 10.54
C MET A 112 -25.19 -7.16 10.40
N PRO A 113 -25.49 -6.47 11.52
CA PRO A 113 -25.71 -5.04 11.48
C PRO A 113 -24.41 -4.31 11.11
N GLN A 114 -24.55 -3.09 10.57
CA GLN A 114 -23.40 -2.28 10.18
C GLN A 114 -22.52 -1.96 11.41
N LEU A 115 -21.23 -2.27 11.32
CA LEU A 115 -20.26 -1.95 12.37
C LEU A 115 -20.11 -0.43 12.50
N GLN A 116 -20.39 0.10 13.69
CA GLN A 116 -20.17 1.51 14.03
C GLN A 116 -18.97 1.63 14.99
N LEU A 117 -17.81 1.15 14.55
CA LEU A 117 -16.58 1.17 15.35
C LEU A 117 -15.87 2.51 15.16
N LYS A 118 -15.44 3.12 16.28
CA LYS A 118 -14.58 4.32 16.28
C LYS A 118 -13.30 4.00 17.04
N ALA A 119 -12.16 4.04 16.35
CA ALA A 119 -10.85 3.88 16.99
C ALA A 119 -10.61 5.06 17.94
N THR A 120 -10.23 4.76 19.19
CA THR A 120 -9.89 5.79 20.19
C THR A 120 -8.40 6.14 20.16
N PHE A 121 -7.56 5.19 19.76
CA PHE A 121 -6.10 5.34 19.72
C PHE A 121 -5.56 4.78 18.39
N GLY A 122 -4.35 5.21 18.01
CA GLY A 122 -3.64 4.66 16.83
C GLY A 122 -4.13 5.17 15.48
N ILE A 123 -4.89 6.28 15.44
CA ILE A 123 -5.24 6.95 14.18
C ILE A 123 -3.97 7.62 13.66
N ALA A 124 -3.49 7.17 12.50
CA ALA A 124 -2.31 7.74 11.87
C ALA A 124 -2.58 9.18 11.43
N THR A 125 -1.81 10.12 11.96
CA THR A 125 -1.79 11.52 11.53
C THR A 125 -0.59 11.73 10.62
N PRO A 126 -0.74 12.41 9.47
CA PRO A 126 0.39 12.71 8.60
C PRO A 126 1.32 13.69 9.31
N GLU A 127 2.58 13.31 9.45
CA GLU A 127 3.65 14.18 9.93
C GLU A 127 4.46 14.69 8.75
N LEU A 128 4.98 15.91 8.87
CA LEU A 128 5.92 16.44 7.90
C LEU A 128 7.26 15.70 8.07
N PRO A 129 7.93 15.30 6.97
CA PRO A 129 9.26 14.70 7.07
C PRO A 129 10.23 15.64 7.79
N GLU A 130 10.95 15.11 8.79
CA GLU A 130 11.98 15.86 9.49
C GLU A 130 13.10 16.27 8.51
N GLY A 131 13.53 17.53 8.59
CA GLY A 131 14.55 18.10 7.71
C GLY A 131 14.03 18.66 6.38
N LEU A 132 12.73 18.56 6.10
CA LEU A 132 12.12 19.26 4.96
C LEU A 132 11.92 20.74 5.33
N SER A 133 12.98 21.53 5.16
CA SER A 133 12.93 22.98 5.30
C SER A 133 12.43 23.60 4.00
N PHE A 134 11.35 24.37 4.08
CA PHE A 134 10.92 25.24 2.97
C PHE A 134 11.69 26.57 2.95
N VAL A 135 12.70 26.72 3.80
CA VAL A 135 13.62 27.86 3.76
C VAL A 135 14.59 27.62 2.61
N VAL A 136 14.68 28.59 1.71
CA VAL A 136 15.64 28.58 0.60
C VAL A 136 17.05 28.56 1.19
N ASP A 137 17.87 27.61 0.76
CA ASP A 137 19.27 27.51 1.20
C ASP A 137 20.06 28.74 0.74
N GLU A 138 20.94 29.28 1.59
CA GLU A 138 21.73 30.49 1.32
C GLU A 138 22.60 30.37 0.05
N SER A 139 22.95 29.15 -0.37
CA SER A 139 23.65 28.92 -1.64
C SER A 139 22.88 29.41 -2.87
N TRP A 140 21.55 29.47 -2.79
CA TRP A 140 20.72 30.02 -3.86
C TRP A 140 20.91 31.53 -4.04
N ASP A 141 21.20 32.29 -2.97
CA ASP A 141 21.43 33.73 -3.08
C ASP A 141 22.69 34.03 -3.90
N GLN A 142 23.72 33.18 -3.78
CA GLN A 142 24.94 33.28 -4.57
C GLN A 142 24.76 32.80 -6.01
N ALA A 143 23.90 31.79 -6.22
CA ALA A 143 23.66 31.22 -7.55
C ALA A 143 22.66 32.06 -8.39
N MET A 144 21.71 32.76 -7.75
CA MET A 144 20.63 33.50 -8.42
C MET A 144 21.11 34.51 -9.47
N PRO A 145 22.18 35.32 -9.23
CA PRO A 145 22.69 36.25 -10.24
C PRO A 145 23.29 35.56 -11.48
N GLY A 146 23.66 34.28 -11.38
CA GLY A 146 24.13 33.47 -12.52
C GLY A 146 23.02 33.11 -13.50
N PHE A 147 21.76 33.09 -13.04
CA PHE A 147 20.58 32.81 -13.85
C PHE A 147 20.04 34.09 -14.50
N ASP A 148 20.82 34.67 -15.40
CA ASP A 148 20.44 35.86 -16.15
C ASP A 148 19.54 35.51 -17.36
N THR A 149 18.24 35.80 -17.23
CA THR A 149 17.23 35.51 -18.25
C THR A 149 17.43 36.31 -19.54
N SER A 150 18.15 37.43 -19.51
CA SER A 150 18.46 38.21 -20.72
C SER A 150 19.43 37.45 -21.63
N LYS A 151 20.37 36.67 -21.05
CA LYS A 151 21.32 35.85 -21.80
C LYS A 151 20.64 34.68 -22.49
N VAL A 152 19.49 34.20 -22.02
CA VAL A 152 18.76 33.05 -22.60
C VAL A 152 18.47 33.27 -24.09
N THR A 153 18.13 34.48 -24.50
CA THR A 153 17.93 34.84 -25.93
C THR A 153 19.21 34.70 -26.76
N VAL A 154 20.38 34.96 -26.15
CA VAL A 154 21.71 34.80 -26.75
C VAL A 154 22.14 33.33 -26.80
N TRP A 155 21.73 32.50 -25.83
CA TRP A 155 21.95 31.05 -25.82
C TRP A 155 21.06 30.31 -26.83
N MET A 156 19.82 30.76 -27.02
CA MET A 156 18.88 30.19 -27.99
C MET A 156 19.10 30.65 -29.44
N SER A 157 19.99 31.62 -29.67
CA SER A 157 20.40 32.01 -31.02
C SER A 157 21.18 30.89 -31.72
N LEU A 158 20.67 30.43 -32.87
CA LEU A 158 21.23 29.36 -33.71
C LEU A 158 22.72 29.54 -34.07
N LYS A 159 23.20 30.79 -34.10
CA LYS A 159 24.59 31.12 -34.45
C LYS A 159 25.56 30.70 -33.33
N ASN A 160 25.19 30.98 -32.08
CA ASN A 160 26.00 30.64 -30.90
C ASN A 160 25.96 29.15 -30.57
N TYR A 161 24.88 28.44 -30.92
CA TYR A 161 24.78 26.98 -30.76
C TYR A 161 25.83 26.24 -31.61
N LYS A 162 25.94 26.60 -32.90
CA LYS A 162 26.91 25.96 -33.82
C LYS A 162 28.36 26.25 -33.44
N GLU A 163 28.65 27.44 -32.93
CA GLU A 163 29.99 27.83 -32.46
C GLU A 163 30.37 27.10 -31.17
N ARG A 164 29.43 26.94 -30.23
CA ARG A 164 29.66 26.16 -28.99
C ARG A 164 29.80 24.66 -29.25
N LEU A 165 29.07 24.10 -30.22
CA LEU A 165 29.24 22.70 -30.65
C LEU A 165 30.66 22.47 -31.21
N LYS A 166 31.18 23.41 -32.00
CA LYS A 166 32.57 23.35 -32.50
C LYS A 166 33.60 23.53 -31.37
N ALA A 167 33.28 24.29 -30.33
CA ALA A 167 34.14 24.46 -29.16
C ALA A 167 34.11 23.26 -28.21
N SER A 168 32.98 22.58 -28.05
CA SER A 168 32.89 21.34 -27.24
C SER A 168 33.71 20.21 -27.84
N HIS A 169 33.78 20.13 -29.17
CA HIS A 169 34.68 19.20 -29.88
C HIS A 169 36.17 19.50 -29.69
N LYS A 170 36.54 20.67 -29.15
CA LYS A 170 37.93 21.05 -28.83
C LYS A 170 38.30 20.84 -27.36
N LEU A 171 37.34 20.49 -26.51
CA LEU A 171 37.64 20.17 -25.11
C LEU A 171 38.34 18.82 -25.07
N GLN A 172 39.48 18.76 -24.37
CA GLN A 172 40.16 17.50 -24.13
C GLN A 172 39.27 16.66 -23.22
N VAL A 173 38.84 15.50 -23.71
CA VAL A 173 38.16 14.49 -22.89
C VAL A 173 39.19 14.03 -21.86
N ILE A 174 39.02 14.44 -20.61
CA ILE A 174 39.80 13.89 -19.51
C ILE A 174 39.27 12.47 -19.34
N PRO A 175 40.07 11.41 -19.61
CA PRO A 175 39.62 10.05 -19.38
C PRO A 175 39.37 9.90 -17.88
N GLU A 176 38.14 9.59 -17.53
CA GLU A 176 37.78 9.28 -16.15
C GLU A 176 38.66 8.13 -15.66
N GLN A 177 39.23 8.26 -14.47
CA GLN A 177 39.96 7.16 -13.85
C GLN A 177 39.00 5.99 -13.68
N ALA A 178 39.38 4.82 -14.21
CA ALA A 178 38.61 3.60 -14.04
C ALA A 178 38.41 3.35 -12.55
N ILE A 179 37.16 3.36 -12.10
CA ILE A 179 36.81 2.93 -10.75
C ILE A 179 37.01 1.42 -10.72
N TYR A 180 38.14 0.96 -10.18
CA TYR A 180 38.35 -0.46 -9.94
C TYR A 180 37.39 -0.92 -8.84
N GLN A 181 36.45 -1.78 -9.21
CA GLN A 181 35.64 -2.54 -8.25
C GLN A 181 36.60 -3.43 -7.45
N GLY A 182 36.73 -3.22 -6.14
CA GLY A 182 37.60 -4.05 -5.29
C GLY A 182 37.10 -5.49 -5.18
N ASP A 183 38.01 -6.43 -4.87
CA ASP A 183 37.82 -7.90 -4.79
C ASP A 183 36.81 -8.40 -3.72
N ARG A 184 35.92 -7.55 -3.21
CA ARG A 184 34.94 -7.89 -2.16
C ARG A 184 33.52 -7.43 -2.46
N ASP A 185 33.07 -7.56 -3.71
CA ASP A 185 31.62 -7.60 -3.96
C ASP A 185 31.24 -8.82 -4.80
N PRO A 186 30.24 -9.61 -4.36
CA PRO A 186 29.79 -10.78 -5.09
C PRO A 186 29.06 -10.34 -6.37
N ASN A 187 29.47 -10.95 -7.48
CA ASN A 187 28.90 -10.76 -8.82
C ASN A 187 27.35 -10.84 -8.79
N ASN A 188 26.68 -9.69 -8.69
CA ASN A 188 25.28 -9.55 -9.08
C ASN A 188 25.15 -8.41 -10.09
N ILE A 189 24.54 -8.71 -11.24
CA ILE A 189 24.29 -7.77 -12.34
C ILE A 189 22.97 -7.00 -12.12
N SER A 190 22.46 -7.03 -10.90
CA SER A 190 21.29 -6.29 -10.49
C SER A 190 21.47 -5.99 -9.01
N GLY A 191 21.88 -4.77 -8.68
CA GLY A 191 22.09 -4.27 -7.33
C GLY A 191 20.80 -4.17 -6.49
N CYS A 192 20.01 -5.24 -6.44
CA CYS A 192 18.96 -5.47 -5.47
C CYS A 192 19.50 -6.39 -4.38
N ILE A 193 19.83 -5.83 -3.23
CA ILE A 193 19.96 -6.58 -2.00
C ILE A 193 18.53 -6.77 -1.48
N ILE A 194 18.00 -8.00 -1.54
CA ILE A 194 16.77 -8.35 -0.82
C ILE A 194 17.18 -8.48 0.64
N SER A 195 16.84 -7.47 1.44
CA SER A 195 16.79 -7.56 2.91
C SER A 195 15.58 -8.37 3.36
#